data_AF-A0A7S4NAU7-F1
#
_entry.id   AF-A0A7S4NAU7-F1
#
_cell.length_a   1.000
_cell.length_b   1.000
_cell.length_c   1.000
_cell.angle_alpha   90.00
_cell.angle_beta   90.00
_cell.angle_gamma   90.00
#
_symmetry.space_group_name_H-M   'P 1'
#
loop_
_entity.id
_entity.type
_entity.pdbx_description
1 polymer ?
#
loop_
_entity_poly.entity_id
_entity_poly.type
_entity_poly.pdbx_seq_one_letter_code
_entity_poly.pdbx_strand_id
1 'polypeptide(L)'
;NSTHGWGRLEDMQSLLYFREKNTSRNLFVVNSESLRHHEKYEACFEALSDGFLRVTLVWMDPPGRPMGSTHSMFHDLDLNVSFPDGQMIYANGRDSFDAVNNVEQVTHRLEG
;
A
#
# COMPACT_ATOMS: atom_id res chain seq x y z
N ASN A 1 2.37 -18.66 14.54
CA ASN A 1 2.29 -19.43 13.29
C ASN A 1 1.17 -18.83 12.47
N SER A 2 1.47 -17.85 11.61
CA SER A 2 0.49 -17.07 10.85
C SER A 2 0.97 -17.00 9.41
N THR A 3 0.69 -18.04 8.62
CA THR A 3 1.36 -18.31 7.35
C THR A 3 0.60 -17.89 6.10
N HIS A 4 -0.50 -17.17 6.21
CA HIS A 4 -1.19 -16.64 5.04
C HIS A 4 -1.67 -15.24 5.39
N GLY A 5 -1.24 -14.24 4.61
CA GLY A 5 -1.81 -12.90 4.67
C GLY A 5 -3.32 -12.92 4.36
N TRP A 6 -3.89 -11.77 4.01
CA TRP A 6 -5.35 -11.56 3.93
C TRP A 6 -6.12 -12.32 2.84
N GLY A 7 -5.53 -13.32 2.17
CA GLY A 7 -6.17 -14.12 1.14
C GLY A 7 -6.17 -13.46 -0.25
N ARG A 8 -6.80 -14.13 -1.21
CA ARG A 8 -6.93 -13.69 -2.61
C ARG A 8 -7.89 -12.50 -2.70
N LEU A 9 -7.37 -11.32 -3.00
CA LEU A 9 -8.14 -10.10 -3.19
C LEU A 9 -8.60 -10.00 -4.64
N GLU A 10 -9.86 -10.33 -4.91
CA GLU A 10 -10.43 -10.24 -6.26
C GLU A 10 -11.03 -8.86 -6.56
N ASP A 11 -11.48 -8.12 -5.53
CA ASP A 11 -12.04 -6.78 -5.67
C ASP A 11 -11.78 -5.93 -4.42
N MET A 12 -10.75 -5.09 -4.47
CA MET A 12 -10.39 -4.19 -3.36
C MET A 12 -11.42 -3.08 -3.12
N GLN A 13 -12.22 -2.70 -4.12
CA GLN A 13 -13.21 -1.62 -3.97
C GLN A 13 -14.31 -2.01 -2.96
N SER A 14 -14.62 -3.31 -2.88
CA SER A 14 -15.62 -3.85 -1.95
C SER A 14 -15.11 -3.98 -0.51
N LEU A 15 -13.80 -4.00 -0.29
CA LEU A 15 -13.17 -4.31 1.00
C LEU A 15 -12.56 -3.08 1.68
N LEU A 16 -12.07 -2.11 0.90
CA LEU A 16 -11.56 -0.83 1.39
C LEU A 16 -12.69 0.20 1.42
N TYR A 17 -13.71 -0.04 2.25
CA TYR A 17 -14.78 0.93 2.47
C TYR A 17 -14.48 1.84 3.66
N PHE A 18 -14.81 3.11 3.51
CA PHE A 18 -14.81 4.04 4.63
C PHE A 18 -15.97 3.70 5.58
N ARG A 19 -15.63 3.29 6.81
CA ARG A 19 -16.60 2.91 7.84
C ARG A 19 -17.49 4.07 8.33
N GLU A 20 -17.16 5.32 7.99
CA GLU A 20 -17.89 6.52 8.39
C GLU A 20 -18.58 7.17 7.19
N LYS A 21 -19.90 7.36 7.31
CA LYS A 21 -20.80 7.80 6.23
C LYS A 21 -20.75 9.31 5.90
N ASN A 22 -19.97 10.14 6.60
CA ASN A 22 -20.23 11.59 6.63
C ASN A 22 -19.02 12.51 6.43
N THR A 23 -18.05 12.10 5.62
CA THR A 23 -16.97 12.97 5.14
C THR A 23 -16.87 12.82 3.64
N SER A 24 -16.72 13.91 2.91
CA SER A 24 -16.38 13.94 1.48
C SER A 24 -15.02 13.24 1.27
N ARG A 25 -15.04 11.92 1.15
CA ARG A 25 -13.85 11.10 0.91
C ARG A 25 -13.80 10.72 -0.56
N ASN A 26 -12.72 11.09 -1.21
CA ASN A 26 -12.40 10.59 -2.54
C ASN A 26 -11.65 9.27 -2.38
N LEU A 27 -12.19 8.18 -2.94
CA LEU A 27 -11.50 6.91 -3.07
C LEU A 27 -10.92 6.82 -4.48
N PHE A 28 -9.61 6.65 -4.57
CA PHE A 28 -8.93 6.35 -5.82
C PHE A 28 -8.44 4.91 -5.76
N VAL A 29 -8.78 4.12 -6.78
CA VAL A 29 -8.38 2.71 -6.87
C VAL A 29 -7.66 2.49 -8.18
N VAL A 30 -6.39 2.07 -8.07
CA VAL A 30 -5.59 1.53 -9.15
C VAL A 30 -5.60 0.02 -8.94
N ASN A 31 -6.09 -0.74 -9.92
CA ASN A 31 -6.24 -2.19 -9.80
C ASN A 31 -5.63 -2.89 -11.02
N SER A 32 -5.07 -4.08 -10.79
CA SER A 32 -4.47 -4.93 -11.83
C SER A 32 -3.27 -4.33 -12.57
N GLU A 33 -2.59 -3.36 -11.98
CA GLU A 33 -1.28 -2.91 -12.47
C GLU A 33 -0.22 -3.98 -12.20
N SER A 34 0.64 -4.21 -13.19
CA SER A 34 1.74 -5.17 -13.09
C SER A 34 3.07 -4.44 -13.17
N LEU A 35 3.95 -4.70 -12.20
CA LEU A 35 5.32 -4.18 -12.18
C LEU A 35 6.31 -5.32 -12.40
N ARG A 36 7.30 -5.09 -13.26
CA ARG A 36 8.50 -5.93 -13.36
C ARG A 36 9.54 -5.46 -12.35
N HIS A 37 10.57 -6.28 -12.19
CA HIS A 37 11.70 -5.93 -11.34
C HIS A 37 12.33 -4.58 -11.77
N HIS A 38 12.50 -3.67 -10.80
CA HIS A 38 12.93 -2.28 -10.96
C HIS A 38 11.94 -1.32 -11.67
N GLU A 39 10.76 -1.77 -12.06
CA GLU A 39 9.73 -0.86 -12.54
C GLU A 39 9.06 -0.11 -11.38
N LYS A 40 8.55 1.08 -11.69
CA LYS A 40 7.83 1.93 -10.76
C LYS A 40 6.51 2.34 -11.38
N TYR A 41 5.50 2.46 -10.52
CA TYR A 41 4.25 3.11 -10.85
C TYR A 41 4.11 4.34 -9.98
N GLU A 42 3.89 5.50 -10.59
CA GLU A 42 3.74 6.78 -9.91
C GLU A 42 2.36 7.36 -10.25
N ALA A 43 1.62 7.74 -9.21
CA ALA A 43 0.33 8.40 -9.34
C ALA A 43 0.24 9.59 -8.38
N CYS A 44 -0.28 10.71 -8.89
CA CYS A 44 -0.45 11.93 -8.11
C CYS A 44 -1.93 12.12 -7.77
N PHE A 45 -2.21 12.38 -6.50
CA PHE A 45 -3.55 12.66 -6.00
C PHE A 45 -3.55 14.01 -5.28
N GLU A 46 -4.53 14.85 -5.62
CA GLU A 46 -4.75 16.08 -4.87
C GLU A 46 -5.55 15.75 -3.61
N ALA A 47 -4.95 15.96 -2.45
CA ALA A 47 -5.61 15.79 -1.17
C ALA A 47 -6.02 17.17 -0.63
N LEU A 48 -7.27 17.29 -0.18
CA LEU A 48 -7.75 18.51 0.45
C LEU A 48 -7.03 18.71 1.79
N SER A 49 -6.73 19.96 2.13
CA SER A 49 -5.91 20.42 3.27
C SER A 49 -6.38 19.94 4.66
N ASP A 50 -7.58 19.39 4.76
CA ASP A 50 -8.27 19.15 6.02
C ASP A 50 -8.59 17.65 6.14
N GLY A 51 -7.73 16.87 6.81
CA GLY A 51 -8.06 15.47 7.13
C GLY A 51 -6.89 14.51 7.20
N PHE A 52 -7.14 13.26 6.78
CA PHE A 52 -6.14 12.20 6.72
C PHE A 52 -6.01 11.69 5.29
N LEU A 53 -4.77 11.63 4.82
CA LEU A 53 -4.40 10.84 3.67
C LEU A 53 -4.13 9.40 4.13
N ARG A 54 -4.71 8.42 3.45
CA ARG A 54 -4.42 7.02 3.64
C ARG A 54 -4.22 6.35 2.29
N VAL A 55 -3.02 5.82 2.08
CA VAL A 55 -2.64 5.09 0.86
C VAL A 55 -2.33 3.66 1.27
N THR A 56 -2.88 2.68 0.57
CA THR A 56 -2.65 1.27 0.86
C THR A 56 -2.33 0.54 -0.43
N LEU A 57 -1.15 -0.09 -0.46
CA LEU A 57 -0.70 -0.99 -1.52
C LEU A 57 -0.91 -2.43 -1.03
N VAL A 58 -1.50 -3.27 -1.88
CA VAL A 58 -1.62 -4.69 -1.61
C VAL A 58 -1.35 -5.46 -2.89
N TRP A 59 -0.62 -6.57 -2.77
CA TRP A 59 -0.38 -7.48 -3.88
C TRP A 59 -0.57 -8.93 -3.49
N MET A 60 -0.89 -9.74 -4.50
CA MET A 60 -0.96 -11.19 -4.37
C MET A 60 0.41 -11.78 -4.68
N ASP A 61 1.18 -12.02 -3.62
CA ASP A 61 2.46 -12.71 -3.72
C ASP A 61 2.23 -14.19 -4.11
N PRO A 62 2.89 -14.71 -5.17
CA PRO A 62 2.65 -16.06 -5.65
C PRO A 62 2.97 -17.12 -4.58
N PRO A 63 2.21 -18.23 -4.56
CA PRO A 63 2.49 -19.32 -3.64
C PRO A 63 3.75 -20.07 -4.09
N GLY A 64 4.75 -20.16 -3.22
CA GLY A 64 5.91 -21.02 -3.44
C GLY A 64 7.19 -20.36 -2.94
N ARG A 65 7.80 -20.96 -1.92
CA ARG A 65 9.14 -20.58 -1.50
C ARG A 65 10.16 -21.43 -2.26
N PRO A 66 11.29 -20.86 -2.72
CA PRO A 66 12.46 -21.65 -3.04
C PRO A 66 12.85 -22.52 -1.83
N MET A 67 13.20 -23.78 -2.05
CA MET A 67 13.67 -24.66 -0.97
C MET A 67 14.84 -23.99 -0.23
N GLY A 68 14.69 -23.82 1.10
CA GLY A 68 15.69 -23.17 1.94
C GLY A 68 15.46 -21.68 2.21
N SER A 69 14.41 -21.06 1.66
CA SER A 69 14.09 -19.65 1.98
C SER A 69 13.55 -19.50 3.40
N THR A 70 14.17 -18.61 4.18
CA THR A 70 13.71 -18.19 5.51
C THR A 70 12.58 -17.14 5.43
N HIS A 71 12.38 -16.51 4.27
CA HIS A 71 11.41 -15.43 4.07
C HIS A 71 10.15 -15.93 3.37
N SER A 72 8.99 -15.40 3.78
CA SER A 72 7.68 -15.75 3.19
C SER A 72 7.39 -15.11 1.87
N MET A 73 8.02 -13.96 1.60
CA MET A 73 7.71 -13.09 0.48
C MET A 73 8.59 -13.42 -0.73
N PHE A 74 7.97 -13.55 -1.90
CA PHE A 74 8.66 -13.86 -3.16
C PHE A 74 8.92 -12.59 -3.99
N HIS A 75 7.93 -11.70 -4.07
CA HIS A 75 8.05 -10.38 -4.68
C HIS A 75 7.98 -9.27 -3.64
N ASP A 76 8.96 -8.38 -3.68
CA ASP A 76 9.09 -7.21 -2.83
C ASP A 76 8.67 -5.96 -3.61
N LEU A 77 7.60 -5.30 -3.15
CA LEU A 77 7.08 -4.07 -3.73
C LEU A 77 7.04 -3.01 -2.65
N ASP A 78 7.51 -1.81 -2.97
CA ASP A 78 7.65 -0.72 -2.01
C ASP A 78 6.61 0.39 -2.23
N LEU A 79 5.94 0.79 -1.16
CA LEU A 79 5.14 2.02 -1.08
C LEU A 79 5.91 3.10 -0.33
N ASN A 80 6.07 4.24 -0.99
CA ASN A 80 6.40 5.51 -0.35
C ASN A 80 5.45 6.60 -0.87
N VAL A 81 5.24 7.63 -0.05
CA VAL A 81 4.44 8.79 -0.41
C VAL A 81 5.30 10.03 -0.26
N SER A 82 5.43 10.80 -1.35
CA SER A 82 6.10 12.09 -1.36
C SER A 82 5.08 13.24 -1.31
N PHE A 83 5.43 14.29 -0.58
CA PHE A 83 4.63 15.51 -0.44
C PHE A 83 5.29 16.68 -1.19
N PRO A 84 4.54 17.75 -1.53
CA PRO A 84 5.07 18.90 -2.28
C PRO A 84 6.22 19.63 -1.59
N ASP A 85 6.32 19.53 -0.25
CA ASP A 85 7.42 20.08 0.55
C ASP A 85 8.71 19.24 0.50
N GLY A 86 8.69 18.10 -0.21
CA GLY A 86 9.79 17.16 -0.31
C GLY A 86 9.83 16.11 0.81
N GLN A 87 8.88 16.12 1.75
CA GLN A 87 8.75 15.06 2.75
C GLN A 87 8.42 13.74 2.05
N MET A 88 9.08 12.65 2.49
CA MET A 88 8.78 11.29 2.08
C MET A 88 8.40 10.46 3.30
N ILE A 89 7.32 9.69 3.19
CA ILE A 89 6.87 8.77 4.22
C ILE A 89 6.94 7.35 3.67
N TYR A 90 7.65 6.48 4.39
CA TYR A 90 7.69 5.03 4.10
C TYR A 90 6.48 4.34 4.72
N ALA A 91 6.07 3.23 4.11
CA ALA A 91 4.94 2.46 4.59
C ALA A 91 5.17 1.83 5.97
N ASN A 92 4.05 1.48 6.61
CA ASN A 92 3.99 0.71 7.85
C ASN A 92 4.75 1.33 9.03
N GLY A 93 4.91 2.67 9.02
CA GLY A 93 5.57 3.43 10.08
C GLY A 93 7.08 3.18 10.17
N ARG A 94 7.70 2.74 9.07
CA ARG A 94 9.14 2.49 8.99
C ARG A 94 9.91 3.75 8.59
N ASP A 95 11.22 3.70 8.80
CA ASP A 95 12.18 4.69 8.28
C ASP A 95 12.81 4.25 6.94
N SER A 96 12.39 3.09 6.42
CA SER A 96 12.87 2.47 5.18
C SER A 96 11.81 1.54 4.58
N PHE A 97 12.08 1.01 3.40
CA PHE A 97 11.29 -0.02 2.71
C PHE A 97 10.94 -1.26 3.55
N ASP A 98 9.77 -1.87 3.29
CA ASP A 98 9.21 -2.99 4.07
C ASP A 98 9.33 -4.34 3.34
N ALA A 99 10.47 -5.00 3.50
CA ALA A 99 10.74 -6.28 2.86
C ALA A 99 10.04 -7.51 3.51
N VAL A 100 8.96 -7.36 4.30
CA VAL A 100 8.31 -8.51 4.97
C VAL A 100 6.79 -8.59 4.81
N ASN A 101 6.11 -7.53 4.37
CA ASN A 101 4.65 -7.49 4.29
C ASN A 101 4.19 -7.31 2.84
N ASN A 102 3.21 -8.11 2.40
CA ASN A 102 2.55 -7.91 1.11
C ASN A 102 1.37 -6.90 1.15
N VAL A 103 1.29 -6.16 2.25
CA VAL A 103 0.36 -5.06 2.50
C VAL A 103 1.15 -3.93 3.12
N GLU A 104 1.14 -2.79 2.44
CA GLU A 104 1.86 -1.59 2.85
C GLU A 104 0.89 -0.42 2.95
N GLN A 105 0.95 0.32 4.06
CA GLN A 105 0.08 1.48 4.28
C GLN A 105 0.85 2.69 4.77
N VAL A 106 0.53 3.85 4.20
CA VAL A 106 0.85 5.16 4.75
C VAL A 106 -0.43 5.81 5.25
N THR A 107 -0.41 6.28 6.50
CA THR A 107 -1.45 7.15 7.06
C THR A 107 -0.80 8.44 7.54
N HIS A 108 -1.26 9.57 7.02
CA HIS A 108 -0.72 10.88 7.34
C HIS A 108 -1.85 11.88 7.58
N ARG A 109 -1.67 12.76 8.57
CA ARG A 109 -2.59 13.85 8.83
C ARG A 109 -2.16 15.05 8.00
N LEU A 110 -3.09 15.59 7.21
CA LEU A 110 -2.85 16.80 6.44
C LEU A 110 -3.09 18.00 7.34
N GLU A 111 -2.14 18.95 7.31
CA GLU A 111 -2.29 20.27 7.92
C GLU A 111 -2.70 21.24 6.82
N GLY A 112 -3.67 22.11 7.13
CA GLY A 112 -4.20 23.12 6.22
C GLY A 112 -3.71 24.53 6.51
#